data_AF-A0ABD3U8X5-F1
#
_entry.id   AF-A0ABD3U8X5-F1
#
_cell.length_a   1.000
_cell.length_b   1.000
_cell.length_c   1.000
_cell.angle_alpha   90.00
_cell.angle_beta   90.00
_cell.angle_gamma   90.00
#
_symmetry.space_group_name_H-M   'P 1'
#
loop_
_entity.id
_entity.type
_entity.pdbx_description
1 polymer ?
#
loop_
_entity_poly.entity_id
_entity_poly.type
_entity_poly.pdbx_seq_one_letter_code
_entity_poly.pdbx_strand_id
1 'polypeptide(L)'
;MATAKLDDGRQTVILDPETEFLASKEETGNEWELFKENVRPLKRGRNVSLLNHALKSQTDSQLKKSLLLNRARLIEAIDEYKGEDPLQPWLECIKWVQESFPPGGDCSGLVVIYEQCVRSFWHEDRYKDDFRYLKVWLEYAENCSDAEVVYSFLESNKIGLTHASFYISYALHMEGKHKVKTANEIFNRGLSVNAQPTKKLKAAYKKFLTRSMRQVNATNEVDTENQFPARNFGTVLTKETRNQTSESSDIFRKKLKPARTHGSTLSIFKDTSSGSVLGHHTEMPKVDVKPWHSLGARAERNKENNIIPSKWTSNKIPQRPGPRIVRPPPGPQIEIFVDEECSEQNKAENDGDKTSALQLRRGDGRDIKKETELLRENPLRNFPTSSLPR
;
A
#
# COMPACT_ATOMS: atom_id res chain seq x y z
N MET A 1 41.38 -39.71 58.38
CA MET A 1 40.93 -40.02 57.01
C MET A 1 39.45 -39.68 56.92
N ALA A 2 39.12 -38.49 56.45
CA ALA A 2 37.76 -38.09 56.12
C ALA A 2 37.75 -37.70 54.64
N THR A 3 37.11 -38.51 53.81
CA THR A 3 36.97 -38.28 52.38
C THR A 3 35.73 -37.43 52.15
N ALA A 4 35.94 -36.14 51.83
CA ALA A 4 34.89 -35.25 51.36
C ALA A 4 34.56 -35.59 49.91
N LYS A 5 33.32 -36.02 49.65
CA LYS A 5 32.74 -36.07 48.30
C LYS A 5 32.38 -34.64 47.89
N LEU A 6 33.03 -34.15 46.84
CA LEU A 6 32.61 -32.98 46.08
C LEU A 6 31.37 -33.36 45.26
N ASP A 7 30.26 -32.70 45.53
CA ASP A 7 29.04 -32.74 44.74
C ASP A 7 29.21 -31.75 43.58
N ASP A 8 29.40 -32.26 42.37
CA ASP A 8 29.54 -31.47 41.15
C ASP A 8 28.14 -31.02 40.71
N GLY A 9 27.77 -29.81 41.12
CA GLY A 9 26.53 -29.15 40.76
C GLY A 9 26.49 -28.80 39.27
N ARG A 10 26.27 -29.80 38.40
CA ARG A 10 25.72 -29.55 37.06
C ARG A 10 24.28 -29.11 37.23
N GLN A 11 24.05 -27.80 37.18
CA GLN A 11 22.75 -27.25 36.83
C GLN A 11 22.40 -27.80 35.43
N THR A 12 21.67 -28.92 35.38
CA THR A 12 20.94 -29.31 34.18
C THR A 12 19.90 -28.24 33.97
N VAL A 13 20.15 -27.31 33.06
CA VAL A 13 19.14 -26.38 32.58
C VAL A 13 18.07 -27.26 31.94
N ILE A 14 16.99 -27.53 32.68
CA ILE A 14 15.80 -28.18 32.14
C ILE A 14 15.22 -27.16 31.18
N LEU A 15 15.55 -27.32 29.91
CA LEU A 15 14.96 -26.55 28.84
C LEU A 15 13.49 -26.99 28.77
N ASP A 16 12.59 -26.03 28.64
CA ASP A 16 11.18 -26.29 28.34
C ASP A 16 11.11 -27.22 27.12
N PRO A 17 10.26 -28.26 27.10
CA PRO A 17 10.02 -29.09 25.92
C PRO A 17 9.90 -28.29 24.61
N GLU A 18 9.32 -27.09 24.64
CA GLU A 18 9.27 -26.19 23.48
C GLU A 18 10.66 -25.69 23.06
N THR A 19 11.53 -25.33 24.01
CA THR A 19 12.93 -24.93 23.73
C THR A 19 13.82 -26.09 23.31
N GLU A 20 13.61 -27.30 23.83
CA GLU A 20 14.34 -28.50 23.37
C GLU A 20 13.97 -28.86 21.92
N PHE A 21 12.70 -28.75 21.57
CA PHE A 21 12.22 -28.96 20.21
C PHE A 21 12.74 -27.90 19.23
N LEU A 22 12.77 -26.62 19.62
CA LEU A 22 13.39 -25.57 18.80
C LEU A 22 14.91 -25.80 18.63
N ALA A 23 15.57 -26.39 19.63
CA ALA A 23 17.00 -26.72 19.58
C ALA A 23 17.30 -27.99 18.78
N SER A 24 16.37 -28.95 18.70
CA SER A 24 16.57 -30.25 18.03
C SER A 24 16.65 -30.14 16.51
N LYS A 25 16.20 -29.02 15.91
CA LYS A 25 16.16 -28.77 14.45
C LYS A 25 15.47 -29.90 13.66
N GLU A 26 14.56 -30.63 14.30
CA GLU A 26 13.87 -31.74 13.67
C GLU A 26 12.84 -31.19 12.65
N GLU A 27 13.00 -31.54 11.38
CA GLU A 27 12.14 -31.08 10.28
C GLU A 27 10.76 -31.75 10.37
N THR A 28 9.89 -31.24 11.24
CA THR A 28 8.53 -31.74 11.48
C THR A 28 7.55 -31.39 10.37
N GLY A 29 7.98 -30.64 9.35
CA GLY A 29 7.11 -30.15 8.27
C GLY A 29 6.16 -29.00 8.67
N ASN A 30 6.01 -28.74 9.98
CA ASN A 30 5.13 -27.73 10.56
C ASN A 30 5.86 -26.44 10.99
N GLU A 31 7.09 -26.23 10.54
CA GLU A 31 7.89 -25.02 10.83
C GLU A 31 7.14 -23.73 10.45
N TRP A 32 6.27 -23.79 9.44
CA TRP A 32 5.42 -22.68 9.03
C TRP A 32 4.43 -22.20 10.11
N GLU A 33 4.04 -23.04 11.07
CA GLU A 33 3.12 -22.65 12.14
C GLU A 33 3.75 -21.60 13.07
N LEU A 34 5.06 -21.71 13.32
CA LEU A 34 5.83 -20.78 14.16
C LEU A 34 5.89 -19.37 13.55
N PHE A 35 5.85 -19.27 12.22
CA PHE A 35 6.01 -18.02 11.49
C PHE A 35 4.78 -17.62 10.67
N LYS A 36 3.61 -18.22 10.92
CA LYS A 36 2.40 -17.98 10.12
C LYS A 36 1.97 -16.50 10.05
N GLU A 37 2.23 -15.73 11.11
CA GLU A 37 1.97 -14.29 11.16
C GLU A 37 2.86 -13.48 10.20
N ASN A 38 4.02 -14.04 9.83
CA ASN A 38 4.98 -13.48 8.89
C ASN A 38 4.76 -14.00 7.46
N VAL A 39 3.60 -14.58 7.14
CA VAL A 39 3.31 -15.10 5.80
C VAL A 39 2.15 -14.33 5.18
N ARG A 40 2.44 -13.56 4.13
CA ARG A 40 1.40 -12.87 3.35
C ARG A 40 0.51 -13.91 2.64
N PRO A 41 -0.83 -13.84 2.81
CA PRO A 41 -1.77 -14.66 2.07
C PRO A 41 -1.72 -14.37 0.57
N LEU A 42 -1.64 -15.42 -0.25
CA LEU A 42 -1.68 -15.32 -1.71
C LEU A 42 -2.93 -16.03 -2.24
N LYS A 43 -3.63 -15.42 -3.21
CA LYS A 43 -4.84 -15.98 -3.83
C LYS A 43 -4.62 -17.36 -4.48
N ARG A 44 -3.40 -17.65 -4.92
CA ARG A 44 -3.00 -18.94 -5.52
C ARG A 44 -2.55 -19.98 -4.50
N GLY A 45 -2.35 -19.60 -3.24
CA GLY A 45 -1.64 -20.41 -2.24
C GLY A 45 -0.10 -20.32 -2.34
N ARG A 46 0.59 -21.14 -1.54
CA ARG A 46 2.05 -21.28 -1.49
C ARG A 46 2.44 -22.74 -1.45
N ASN A 47 3.63 -23.07 -1.93
CA ASN A 47 4.21 -24.39 -1.73
C ASN A 47 4.81 -24.47 -0.32
N VAL A 48 4.42 -25.48 0.47
CA VAL A 48 4.84 -25.65 1.87
C VAL A 48 6.34 -25.90 1.98
N SER A 49 6.96 -26.66 1.07
CA SER A 49 8.40 -26.95 1.14
C SER A 49 9.23 -25.69 0.91
N LEU A 50 8.86 -24.89 -0.11
CA LEU A 50 9.50 -23.61 -0.40
C LEU A 50 9.25 -22.59 0.74
N LEU A 51 8.06 -22.63 1.35
CA LEU A 51 7.73 -21.78 2.49
C LEU A 51 8.64 -22.10 3.69
N ASN A 52 8.77 -23.36 4.07
CA ASN A 52 9.63 -23.77 5.18
C ASN A 52 11.09 -23.33 4.93
N HIS A 53 11.62 -23.58 3.73
CA HIS A 53 12.96 -23.11 3.36
C HIS A 53 13.10 -21.58 3.44
N ALA A 54 12.11 -20.84 2.95
CA ALA A 54 12.13 -19.38 3.00
C ALA A 54 12.02 -18.84 4.44
N LEU A 55 11.29 -19.52 5.32
CA LEU A 55 11.17 -19.14 6.73
C LEU A 55 12.47 -19.35 7.51
N LYS A 56 13.27 -20.37 7.17
CA LYS A 56 14.63 -20.57 7.72
C LYS A 56 15.56 -19.36 7.49
N SER A 57 15.30 -18.56 6.44
CA SER A 57 16.07 -17.34 6.18
C SER A 57 15.79 -16.18 7.15
N GLN A 58 14.73 -16.25 7.96
CA GLN A 58 14.47 -15.22 8.99
C GLN A 58 15.43 -15.34 10.17
N THR A 59 15.83 -16.57 10.52
CA THR A 59 16.74 -16.85 11.63
C THR A 59 18.20 -16.89 11.19
N ASP A 60 18.48 -17.37 9.97
CA ASP A 60 19.84 -17.49 9.45
C ASP A 60 20.24 -16.34 8.51
N SER A 61 21.21 -15.53 8.97
CA SER A 61 21.80 -14.42 8.21
C SER A 61 22.47 -14.85 6.91
N GLN A 62 23.10 -16.04 6.86
CA GLN A 62 23.75 -16.56 5.66
C GLN A 62 22.73 -16.92 4.59
N LEU A 63 21.63 -17.59 4.97
CA LEU A 63 20.51 -17.85 4.07
C LEU A 63 19.87 -16.55 3.57
N LYS A 64 19.71 -15.55 4.44
CA LYS A 64 19.21 -14.24 4.02
C LYS A 64 20.13 -13.58 2.98
N LYS A 65 21.45 -13.62 3.18
CA LYS A 65 22.44 -13.09 2.24
C LYS A 65 22.40 -13.84 0.91
N SER A 66 22.27 -15.17 0.93
CA SER A 66 22.19 -15.99 -0.28
C SER A 66 20.92 -15.68 -1.09
N LEU A 67 19.78 -15.43 -0.44
CA LEU A 67 18.56 -14.97 -1.11
C LEU A 67 18.78 -13.63 -1.81
N LEU A 68 19.37 -12.65 -1.13
CA LEU A 68 19.63 -11.33 -1.74
C LEU A 68 20.58 -11.44 -2.95
N LEU A 69 21.62 -12.27 -2.85
CA LEU A 69 22.53 -12.55 -3.97
C LEU A 69 21.80 -13.24 -5.14
N ASN A 70 20.96 -14.23 -4.85
CA ASN A 70 20.20 -14.93 -5.89
C ASN A 70 19.20 -13.98 -6.59
N ARG A 71 18.59 -13.07 -5.83
CA ARG A 71 17.76 -12.01 -6.41
C ARG A 71 18.54 -11.15 -7.39
N ALA A 72 19.73 -10.68 -7.00
CA ALA A 72 20.60 -9.87 -7.85
C ALA A 72 20.98 -10.63 -9.14
N ARG A 73 21.31 -11.92 -9.00
CA ARG A 73 21.60 -12.82 -10.14
C ARG A 73 20.40 -12.95 -11.09
N LEU A 74 19.18 -13.12 -10.57
CA LEU A 74 17.99 -13.20 -11.42
C LEU A 74 17.73 -11.89 -12.17
N ILE A 75 17.98 -10.75 -11.54
CA ILE A 75 17.86 -9.43 -12.19
C ILE A 75 18.91 -9.29 -13.30
N GLU A 76 20.15 -9.69 -13.06
CA GLU A 76 21.20 -9.69 -14.08
C GLU A 76 20.87 -10.63 -15.25
N ALA A 77 20.31 -11.81 -14.95
CA ALA A 77 19.88 -12.76 -15.97
C ALA A 77 18.75 -12.22 -16.86
N ILE A 78 17.90 -11.31 -16.34
CA ILE A 78 16.90 -10.61 -17.16
C ILE A 78 17.58 -9.71 -18.18
N ASP A 79 18.60 -8.94 -17.77
CA ASP A 79 19.33 -8.01 -18.65
C ASP A 79 20.12 -8.75 -19.76
N GLU A 80 20.68 -9.91 -19.42
CA GLU A 80 21.50 -10.72 -20.34
C GLU A 80 20.68 -11.64 -21.24
N TYR A 81 19.36 -11.74 -21.02
CA TYR A 81 18.51 -12.67 -21.74
C TYR A 81 18.37 -12.28 -23.22
N LYS A 82 18.67 -13.24 -24.11
CA LYS A 82 18.59 -13.10 -25.58
C LYS A 82 17.60 -14.06 -26.24
N GLY A 83 16.69 -14.65 -25.48
CA GLY A 83 15.68 -15.58 -26.01
C GLY A 83 14.50 -14.87 -26.67
N GLU A 84 13.57 -15.67 -27.19
CA GLU A 84 12.43 -15.15 -27.98
C GLU A 84 11.35 -14.45 -27.12
N ASP A 85 11.21 -14.84 -25.85
CA ASP A 85 10.21 -14.31 -24.92
C ASP A 85 10.87 -13.57 -23.75
N PRO A 86 11.22 -12.29 -23.89
CA PRO A 86 11.84 -11.49 -22.84
C PRO A 86 10.96 -11.32 -21.58
N LEU A 87 9.66 -11.61 -21.64
CA LEU A 87 8.78 -11.60 -20.46
C LEU A 87 9.06 -12.77 -19.50
N GLN A 88 9.50 -13.92 -20.02
CA GLN A 88 9.64 -15.14 -19.23
C GLN A 88 10.60 -15.01 -18.02
N PRO A 89 11.82 -14.44 -18.17
CA PRO A 89 12.72 -14.19 -17.04
C PRO A 89 12.11 -13.31 -15.93
N TRP A 90 11.29 -12.32 -16.31
CA TRP A 90 10.58 -11.48 -15.34
C TRP A 90 9.58 -12.29 -14.52
N LEU A 91 8.80 -13.16 -15.16
CA LEU A 91 7.81 -14.00 -14.49
C LEU A 91 8.47 -14.98 -13.52
N GLU A 92 9.61 -15.55 -13.90
CA GLU A 92 10.42 -16.43 -13.04
C GLU A 92 10.98 -15.67 -11.83
N CYS A 93 11.53 -14.47 -12.06
CA CYS A 93 12.02 -13.60 -10.99
C CYS A 93 10.89 -13.21 -10.01
N ILE A 94 9.75 -12.76 -10.52
CA ILE A 94 8.56 -12.41 -9.72
C ILE A 94 8.10 -13.61 -8.88
N LYS A 95 7.96 -14.78 -9.51
CA LYS A 95 7.51 -15.99 -8.83
C LYS A 95 8.50 -16.37 -7.72
N TRP A 96 9.79 -16.35 -8.02
CA TRP A 96 10.84 -16.64 -7.05
C TRP A 96 10.81 -15.66 -5.86
N VAL A 97 10.68 -14.35 -6.11
CA VAL A 97 10.58 -13.35 -5.03
C VAL A 97 9.32 -13.58 -4.16
N GLN A 98 8.18 -13.90 -4.76
CA GLN A 98 6.95 -14.22 -4.02
C GLN A 98 7.13 -15.43 -3.08
N GLU A 99 7.90 -16.43 -3.52
CA GLU A 99 8.15 -17.68 -2.78
C GLU A 99 9.24 -17.49 -1.71
N SER A 100 10.34 -16.81 -2.05
CA SER A 100 11.50 -16.60 -1.18
C SER A 100 11.31 -15.54 -0.10
N PHE A 101 10.31 -14.65 -0.24
CA PHE A 101 10.00 -13.62 0.77
C PHE A 101 8.55 -13.78 1.28
N PRO A 102 8.29 -14.72 2.22
CA PRO A 102 6.96 -14.96 2.76
C PRO A 102 6.25 -13.75 3.36
N PRO A 103 6.93 -12.88 4.13
CA PRO A 103 6.30 -11.66 4.66
C PRO A 103 5.90 -10.68 3.55
N GLY A 104 6.54 -10.77 2.39
CA GLY A 104 6.52 -9.71 1.40
C GLY A 104 7.05 -8.41 1.99
N GLY A 105 6.33 -7.31 1.73
CA GLY A 105 6.69 -5.99 2.23
C GLY A 105 7.79 -5.32 1.41
N ASP A 106 8.12 -4.09 1.82
CA ASP A 106 8.92 -3.18 1.00
C ASP A 106 10.36 -3.68 0.80
N CYS A 107 10.90 -4.44 1.77
CA CYS A 107 12.25 -5.02 1.69
C CYS A 107 12.39 -6.11 0.61
N SER A 108 11.29 -6.76 0.21
CA SER A 108 11.33 -7.74 -0.90
C SER A 108 11.62 -7.06 -2.25
N GLY A 109 11.32 -5.75 -2.37
CA GLY A 109 11.37 -4.99 -3.62
C GLY A 109 10.49 -5.55 -4.74
N LEU A 110 9.51 -6.38 -4.40
CA LEU A 110 8.59 -7.00 -5.36
C LEU A 110 7.80 -5.94 -6.16
N VAL A 111 7.38 -4.85 -5.52
CA VAL A 111 6.65 -3.75 -6.18
C VAL A 111 7.52 -3.08 -7.24
N VAL A 112 8.82 -2.89 -6.95
CA VAL A 112 9.77 -2.32 -7.91
C VAL A 112 9.97 -3.26 -9.10
N ILE A 113 10.07 -4.57 -8.86
CA ILE A 113 10.19 -5.57 -9.94
C ILE A 113 8.93 -5.60 -10.80
N TYR A 114 7.74 -5.52 -10.20
CA TYR A 114 6.50 -5.39 -10.97
C TYR A 114 6.53 -4.15 -11.85
N GLU A 115 6.83 -2.98 -11.29
CA GLU A 115 6.89 -1.71 -12.03
C GLU A 115 7.86 -1.80 -13.21
N GLN A 116 9.07 -2.31 -12.98
CA GLN A 116 10.08 -2.42 -14.04
C GLN A 116 9.63 -3.40 -15.14
N CYS A 117 9.02 -4.52 -14.77
CA CYS A 117 8.45 -5.47 -15.73
C CYS A 117 7.37 -4.78 -16.57
N VAL A 118 6.39 -4.14 -15.93
CA VAL A 118 5.29 -3.52 -16.66
C VAL A 118 5.74 -2.34 -17.52
N ARG A 119 6.70 -1.54 -17.05
CA ARG A 119 7.29 -0.43 -17.81
C ARG A 119 8.17 -0.88 -18.97
N SER A 120 8.75 -2.09 -18.91
CA SER A 120 9.56 -2.61 -20.01
C SER A 120 8.71 -2.98 -21.23
N PHE A 121 7.48 -3.48 -21.03
CA PHE A 121 6.69 -4.08 -22.12
C PHE A 121 5.41 -3.32 -22.51
N TRP A 122 5.05 -2.20 -21.88
CA TRP A 122 3.75 -1.54 -22.12
C TRP A 122 3.55 -1.06 -23.57
N HIS A 123 4.63 -0.78 -24.28
CA HIS A 123 4.63 -0.31 -25.66
C HIS A 123 4.70 -1.45 -26.68
N GLU A 124 4.99 -2.68 -26.24
CA GLU A 124 5.09 -3.85 -27.11
C GLU A 124 3.71 -4.47 -27.36
N ASP A 125 3.26 -4.45 -28.62
CA ASP A 125 1.94 -4.97 -29.00
C ASP A 125 1.79 -6.49 -28.73
N ARG A 126 2.90 -7.25 -28.79
CA ARG A 126 2.91 -8.71 -28.60
C ARG A 126 2.37 -9.15 -27.23
N TYR A 127 2.50 -8.31 -26.20
CA TYR A 127 2.10 -8.63 -24.84
C TYR A 127 0.78 -7.99 -24.42
N LYS A 128 0.18 -7.12 -25.25
CA LYS A 128 -1.09 -6.45 -24.92
C LYS A 128 -2.24 -7.43 -24.68
N ASP A 129 -2.26 -8.55 -25.39
CA ASP A 129 -3.24 -9.63 -25.22
C ASP A 129 -2.68 -10.85 -24.46
N ASP A 130 -1.48 -10.77 -23.90
CA ASP A 130 -0.91 -11.88 -23.12
C ASP A 130 -1.48 -11.86 -21.69
N PHE A 131 -2.13 -12.96 -21.32
CA PHE A 131 -2.68 -13.15 -19.97
C PHE A 131 -1.61 -13.08 -18.87
N ARG A 132 -0.39 -13.56 -19.14
CA ARG A 132 0.73 -13.53 -18.18
C ARG A 132 1.11 -12.10 -17.85
N TYR A 133 1.20 -11.25 -18.87
CA TYR A 133 1.52 -9.84 -18.71
C TYR A 133 0.40 -9.09 -17.97
N LEU A 134 -0.86 -9.32 -18.35
CA LEU A 134 -2.01 -8.77 -17.63
C LEU A 134 -1.98 -9.16 -16.15
N LYS A 135 -1.63 -10.41 -15.82
CA LYS A 135 -1.55 -10.86 -14.42
C LYS A 135 -0.52 -10.05 -13.62
N VAL A 136 0.63 -9.72 -14.20
CA VAL A 136 1.63 -8.86 -13.55
C VAL A 136 1.04 -7.48 -13.26
N TRP A 137 0.33 -6.88 -14.21
CA TRP A 137 -0.35 -5.60 -14.01
C TRP A 137 -1.41 -5.64 -12.91
N LEU A 138 -2.22 -6.71 -12.85
CA LEU A 138 -3.24 -6.86 -11.80
C LEU A 138 -2.60 -7.03 -10.42
N GLU A 139 -1.53 -7.82 -10.31
CA GLU A 139 -0.76 -7.96 -9.07
C GLU A 139 -0.08 -6.64 -8.68
N TYR A 140 0.42 -5.86 -9.64
CA TYR A 140 0.96 -4.52 -9.40
C TYR A 140 -0.11 -3.58 -8.83
N ALA A 141 -1.29 -3.52 -9.46
CA ALA A 141 -2.42 -2.70 -9.02
C ALA A 141 -2.85 -3.02 -7.58
N GLU A 142 -2.87 -4.30 -7.19
CA GLU A 142 -3.20 -4.74 -5.82
C GLU A 142 -2.20 -4.27 -4.76
N ASN A 143 -0.97 -3.92 -5.14
CA ASN A 143 0.03 -3.40 -4.21
C ASN A 143 0.03 -1.86 -4.13
N CYS A 144 -0.68 -1.18 -5.02
CA CYS A 144 -0.74 0.28 -5.12
C CYS A 144 -1.88 0.88 -4.26
N SER A 145 -1.70 2.11 -3.79
CA SER A 145 -2.74 2.84 -3.04
C SER A 145 -3.89 3.32 -3.94
N ASP A 146 -3.56 3.74 -5.17
CA ASP A 146 -4.53 4.17 -6.17
C ASP A 146 -4.49 3.26 -7.41
N ALA A 147 -5.19 2.12 -7.32
CA ALA A 147 -5.27 1.16 -8.41
C ALA A 147 -6.12 1.68 -9.60
N GLU A 148 -6.99 2.68 -9.39
CA GLU A 148 -7.83 3.25 -10.47
C GLU A 148 -6.95 3.80 -11.59
N VAL A 149 -5.87 4.50 -11.24
CA VAL A 149 -4.90 5.05 -12.20
C VAL A 149 -4.26 3.96 -13.06
N VAL A 150 -3.95 2.80 -12.46
CA VAL A 150 -3.40 1.64 -13.18
C VAL A 150 -4.43 1.06 -14.16
N TYR A 151 -5.69 0.91 -13.73
CA TYR A 151 -6.76 0.44 -14.62
C TYR A 151 -7.01 1.41 -15.77
N SER A 152 -7.05 2.73 -15.52
CA SER A 152 -7.19 3.74 -16.57
C SER A 152 -6.03 3.70 -17.57
N PHE A 153 -4.81 3.44 -17.12
CA PHE A 153 -3.64 3.26 -18.00
C PHE A 153 -3.78 2.02 -18.89
N LEU A 154 -4.22 0.89 -18.32
CA LEU A 154 -4.48 -0.34 -19.08
C LEU A 154 -5.55 -0.12 -20.16
N GLU A 155 -6.63 0.61 -19.85
CA GLU A 155 -7.66 0.94 -20.82
C GLU A 155 -7.14 1.83 -21.95
N SER A 156 -6.39 2.88 -21.60
CA SER A 156 -5.83 3.84 -22.57
C SER A 156 -4.85 3.18 -23.53
N ASN A 157 -4.05 2.24 -23.02
CA ASN A 157 -3.06 1.49 -23.80
C ASN A 157 -3.60 0.18 -24.40
N LYS A 158 -4.89 -0.11 -24.19
CA LYS A 158 -5.59 -1.31 -24.68
C LYS A 158 -4.93 -2.63 -24.24
N ILE A 159 -4.40 -2.67 -23.02
CA ILE A 159 -3.74 -3.84 -22.44
C ILE A 159 -4.80 -4.71 -21.74
N GLY A 160 -4.94 -5.97 -22.16
CA GLY A 160 -5.76 -6.97 -21.49
C GLY A 160 -7.27 -6.80 -21.62
N LEU A 161 -7.76 -5.93 -22.52
CA LEU A 161 -9.18 -5.62 -22.69
C LEU A 161 -10.03 -6.79 -23.20
N THR A 162 -9.41 -7.81 -23.76
CA THR A 162 -9.99 -9.08 -24.19
C THR A 162 -10.19 -10.07 -23.03
N HIS A 163 -9.54 -9.84 -21.89
CA HIS A 163 -9.51 -10.80 -20.78
C HIS A 163 -10.52 -10.44 -19.69
N ALA A 164 -11.33 -11.42 -19.29
CA ALA A 164 -12.31 -11.28 -18.21
C ALA A 164 -11.66 -10.87 -16.89
N SER A 165 -10.42 -11.32 -16.62
CA SER A 165 -9.70 -11.00 -15.38
C SER A 165 -9.49 -9.49 -15.19
N PHE A 166 -9.31 -8.72 -16.27
CA PHE A 166 -9.20 -7.27 -16.21
C PHE A 166 -10.47 -6.65 -15.60
N TYR A 167 -11.63 -6.89 -16.24
CA TYR A 167 -12.92 -6.34 -15.79
C TYR A 167 -13.33 -6.84 -14.41
N ILE A 168 -13.08 -8.12 -14.10
CA ILE A 168 -13.38 -8.68 -12.78
C ILE A 168 -12.56 -7.96 -11.71
N SER A 169 -11.24 -7.82 -11.91
CA SER A 169 -10.38 -7.18 -10.92
C SER A 169 -10.74 -5.70 -10.74
N TYR A 170 -10.99 -4.99 -11.83
CA TYR A 170 -11.34 -3.58 -11.79
C TYR A 170 -12.69 -3.35 -11.11
N ALA A 171 -13.73 -4.12 -11.47
CA ALA A 171 -15.03 -3.99 -10.84
C ALA A 171 -15.02 -4.35 -9.35
N LEU A 172 -14.26 -5.38 -8.94
CA LEU A 172 -14.08 -5.71 -7.52
C LEU A 172 -13.35 -4.61 -6.75
N HIS A 173 -12.37 -3.93 -7.36
CA HIS A 173 -11.71 -2.79 -6.75
C HIS A 173 -12.70 -1.63 -6.52
N MET A 174 -13.54 -1.32 -7.51
CA MET A 174 -14.57 -0.27 -7.40
C MET A 174 -15.67 -0.64 -6.40
N GLU A 175 -16.07 -1.91 -6.32
CA GLU A 175 -16.97 -2.43 -5.29
C GLU A 175 -16.39 -2.22 -3.89
N GLY A 176 -15.09 -2.50 -3.68
CA GLY A 176 -14.40 -2.27 -2.42
C GLY A 176 -14.32 -0.79 -2.00
N LYS A 177 -14.37 0.14 -2.96
CA LYS A 177 -14.47 1.59 -2.71
C LYS A 177 -15.92 2.08 -2.58
N HIS A 178 -16.89 1.16 -2.46
CA HIS A 178 -18.33 1.43 -2.41
C HIS A 178 -18.89 2.15 -3.66
N LYS A 179 -18.17 2.16 -4.77
CA LYS A 179 -18.62 2.72 -6.06
C LYS A 179 -19.34 1.63 -6.87
N VAL A 180 -20.51 1.22 -6.39
CA VAL A 180 -21.28 0.09 -6.97
C VAL A 180 -21.73 0.36 -8.41
N LYS A 181 -22.14 1.59 -8.72
CA LYS A 181 -22.60 1.97 -10.08
C LYS A 181 -21.50 1.80 -11.12
N THR A 182 -20.29 2.30 -10.83
CA THR A 182 -19.14 2.16 -11.73
C THR A 182 -18.69 0.70 -11.84
N ALA A 183 -18.75 -0.08 -10.76
CA ALA A 183 -18.46 -1.51 -10.82
C ALA A 183 -19.41 -2.25 -11.78
N ASN A 184 -20.70 -1.89 -11.74
CA ASN A 184 -21.72 -2.43 -12.66
C ASN A 184 -21.42 -2.06 -14.13
N GLU A 185 -21.05 -0.80 -14.40
CA GLU A 185 -20.65 -0.35 -15.73
C GLU A 185 -19.44 -1.13 -16.28
N ILE A 186 -18.42 -1.35 -15.44
CA ILE A 186 -17.22 -2.12 -15.81
C ILE A 186 -17.58 -3.57 -16.16
N PHE A 187 -18.45 -4.23 -15.38
CA PHE A 187 -18.93 -5.57 -15.72
C PHE A 187 -19.70 -5.61 -17.05
N ASN A 188 -20.60 -4.66 -17.27
CA ASN A 188 -21.35 -4.57 -18.52
C ASN A 188 -20.44 -4.31 -19.72
N ARG A 189 -19.41 -3.47 -19.57
CA ARG A 189 -18.38 -3.25 -20.57
C ARG A 189 -17.65 -4.56 -20.91
N GLY A 190 -17.19 -5.31 -19.91
CA GLY A 190 -16.54 -6.60 -20.14
C GLY A 190 -17.44 -7.62 -20.86
N LEU A 191 -18.74 -7.60 -20.58
CA LEU A 191 -19.72 -8.44 -21.26
C LEU A 191 -19.94 -8.00 -22.72
N SER A 192 -20.00 -6.69 -22.98
CA SER A 192 -20.15 -6.15 -24.34
C SER A 192 -18.96 -6.51 -25.25
N VAL A 193 -17.75 -6.55 -24.68
CA VAL A 193 -16.52 -6.93 -25.39
C VAL A 193 -16.36 -8.46 -25.49
N ASN A 194 -17.25 -9.24 -24.86
CA ASN A 194 -17.16 -10.70 -24.78
C ASN A 194 -15.81 -11.19 -24.23
N ALA A 195 -15.34 -10.55 -23.16
CA ALA A 195 -14.04 -10.85 -22.58
C ALA A 195 -13.92 -12.31 -22.08
N GLN A 196 -12.79 -12.97 -22.38
CA GLN A 196 -12.57 -14.39 -22.13
C GLN A 196 -11.86 -14.65 -20.80
N PRO A 197 -12.22 -15.70 -20.04
CA PRO A 197 -13.34 -16.62 -20.26
C PRO A 197 -14.70 -16.00 -19.87
N THR A 198 -15.65 -15.96 -20.81
CA THR A 198 -16.97 -15.32 -20.59
C THR A 198 -17.77 -15.96 -19.47
N LYS A 199 -17.67 -17.29 -19.29
CA LYS A 199 -18.32 -18.01 -18.18
C LYS A 199 -17.86 -17.49 -16.82
N LYS A 200 -16.56 -17.22 -16.67
CA LYS A 200 -15.97 -16.69 -15.44
C LYS A 200 -16.45 -15.26 -15.18
N LEU A 201 -16.53 -14.43 -16.23
CA LEU A 201 -17.05 -13.06 -16.13
C LEU A 201 -18.52 -13.03 -15.68
N LYS A 202 -19.39 -13.81 -16.34
CA LYS A 202 -20.82 -13.91 -15.98
C LYS A 202 -21.02 -14.41 -14.55
N ALA A 203 -20.24 -15.41 -14.14
CA ALA A 203 -20.29 -15.93 -12.77
C ALA A 203 -19.85 -14.88 -11.73
N ALA A 204 -18.78 -14.13 -12.01
CA ALA A 204 -18.32 -13.04 -11.14
C ALA A 204 -19.36 -11.91 -11.06
N TYR A 205 -19.97 -11.54 -12.19
CA TYR A 205 -21.02 -10.52 -12.24
C TYR A 205 -22.26 -10.93 -11.44
N LYS A 206 -22.71 -12.18 -11.55
CA LYS A 206 -23.82 -12.70 -10.74
C LYS A 206 -23.51 -12.61 -9.24
N LYS A 207 -22.29 -12.96 -8.82
CA LYS A 207 -21.86 -12.85 -7.42
C LYS A 207 -21.84 -11.40 -6.94
N PHE A 208 -21.39 -10.46 -7.77
CA PHE A 208 -21.44 -9.03 -7.51
C PHE A 208 -22.87 -8.54 -7.30
N LEU A 209 -23.81 -8.88 -8.19
CA LEU A 209 -25.21 -8.49 -8.06
C LEU A 209 -25.83 -9.03 -6.77
N THR A 210 -25.56 -10.30 -6.42
CA THR A 210 -26.04 -10.87 -5.14
C THR A 210 -25.49 -10.12 -3.93
N ARG A 211 -24.22 -9.71 -3.92
CA ARG A 211 -23.64 -8.92 -2.82
C ARG A 211 -24.24 -7.52 -2.76
N SER A 212 -24.37 -6.86 -3.91
CA SER A 212 -24.93 -5.51 -4.00
C SER A 212 -26.38 -5.45 -3.50
N MET A 213 -27.21 -6.43 -3.86
CA MET A 213 -28.61 -6.49 -3.39
C MET A 213 -28.71 -6.71 -1.88
N ARG A 214 -27.82 -7.54 -1.31
CA ARG A 214 -27.77 -7.76 0.15
C ARG A 214 -27.39 -6.50 0.92
N GLN A 215 -26.45 -5.71 0.42
CA GLN A 215 -26.04 -4.46 1.08
C GLN A 215 -27.17 -3.42 1.13
N VAL A 216 -27.96 -3.31 0.05
CA VAL A 216 -29.12 -2.40 0.00
C VAL A 216 -30.18 -2.83 1.02
N ASN A 217 -30.42 -4.12 1.19
CA ASN A 217 -31.41 -4.61 2.16
C ASN A 217 -30.94 -4.39 3.61
N ALA A 218 -29.67 -4.61 3.91
CA ALA A 218 -29.10 -4.39 5.24
C ALA A 218 -29.11 -2.92 5.68
N THR A 219 -29.01 -1.97 4.75
CA THR A 219 -29.12 -0.53 5.08
C THR A 219 -30.54 -0.16 5.49
N ASN A 220 -31.55 -0.73 4.83
CA ASN A 220 -32.96 -0.46 5.15
C ASN A 220 -33.40 -1.03 6.52
N GLU A 221 -32.80 -2.13 6.98
CA GLU A 221 -33.15 -2.76 8.26
C GLU A 221 -32.52 -2.03 9.47
N VAL A 222 -31.32 -1.44 9.32
CA VAL A 222 -30.57 -0.79 10.42
C VAL A 222 -31.09 0.63 10.73
N ASP A 223 -31.74 1.30 9.78
CA ASP A 223 -32.32 2.63 9.97
C ASP A 223 -33.48 2.65 11.00
N THR A 224 -33.97 1.49 11.44
CA THR A 224 -35.11 1.40 12.38
C THR A 224 -34.70 1.36 13.86
N GLU A 225 -33.46 0.99 14.23
CA GLU A 225 -33.13 0.64 15.63
C GLU A 225 -32.05 1.49 16.32
N ASN A 226 -31.37 2.43 15.66
CA ASN A 226 -30.31 3.24 16.31
C ASN A 226 -30.54 4.75 16.17
N GLN A 227 -31.53 5.28 16.88
CA GLN A 227 -31.67 6.74 17.08
C GLN A 227 -30.69 7.25 18.14
N PHE A 228 -29.39 7.21 17.84
CA PHE A 228 -28.44 8.10 18.51
C PHE A 228 -28.64 9.53 17.98
N PRO A 229 -28.41 10.58 18.78
CA PRO A 229 -28.53 11.94 18.30
C PRO A 229 -27.57 12.16 17.13
N ALA A 230 -28.15 12.41 15.94
CA ALA A 230 -27.39 12.71 14.74
C ALA A 230 -26.51 13.94 14.98
N ARG A 231 -25.26 13.88 14.51
CA ARG A 231 -24.33 14.98 14.63
C ARG A 231 -24.84 16.16 13.79
N ASN A 232 -25.34 17.20 14.45
CA ASN A 232 -25.79 18.41 13.77
C ASN A 232 -24.59 19.18 13.20
N PHE A 233 -24.69 19.61 11.94
CA PHE A 233 -23.69 20.48 11.31
C PHE A 233 -24.03 21.94 11.67
N GLY A 234 -23.37 22.48 12.70
CA GLY A 234 -23.60 23.85 13.20
C GLY A 234 -23.40 23.94 14.71
N THR A 235 -23.00 25.12 15.19
CA THR A 235 -22.54 25.32 16.57
C THR A 235 -23.67 25.13 17.59
N VAL A 236 -23.78 23.94 18.15
CA VAL A 236 -24.43 23.75 19.44
C VAL A 236 -23.39 24.09 20.52
N LEU A 237 -23.31 25.37 20.91
CA LEU A 237 -22.74 25.71 22.20
C LEU A 237 -23.74 25.25 23.25
N THR A 238 -23.57 24.05 23.79
CA THR A 238 -24.23 23.66 25.03
C THR A 238 -23.67 24.55 26.14
N LYS A 239 -24.34 25.68 26.37
CA LYS A 239 -24.09 26.53 27.53
C LYS A 239 -24.70 25.84 28.73
N GLU A 240 -23.97 24.89 29.32
CA GLU A 240 -24.36 24.31 30.59
C GLU A 240 -24.18 25.36 31.71
N THR A 241 -25.24 25.45 32.51
CA THR A 241 -25.57 26.52 33.43
C THR A 241 -24.64 26.59 34.64
N ARG A 242 -23.89 27.69 34.82
CA ARG A 242 -23.69 28.30 36.15
C ARG A 242 -23.27 29.78 36.08
N ASN A 243 -24.21 30.62 36.51
CA ASN A 243 -24.13 31.99 37.02
C ASN A 243 -22.75 32.69 37.02
N GLN A 244 -22.65 33.76 36.21
CA GLN A 244 -22.27 35.09 36.69
C GLN A 244 -22.58 36.17 35.64
N THR A 245 -22.94 37.33 36.16
CA THR A 245 -23.48 38.54 35.54
C THR A 245 -22.43 39.36 34.80
N SER A 246 -22.96 40.24 33.94
CA SER A 246 -22.39 41.46 33.35
C SER A 246 -21.59 41.36 32.04
N GLU A 247 -22.27 41.90 31.03
CA GLU A 247 -21.79 42.89 30.07
C GLU A 247 -20.60 42.52 29.16
N SER A 248 -20.93 42.19 27.91
CA SER A 248 -20.31 42.89 26.79
C SER A 248 -21.21 42.83 25.55
N SER A 249 -21.72 44.02 25.24
CA SER A 249 -22.32 44.56 24.01
C SER A 249 -22.38 43.69 22.74
N ASP A 250 -23.61 43.62 22.21
CA ASP A 250 -23.99 43.99 20.85
C ASP A 250 -22.96 43.78 19.74
N ILE A 251 -23.03 42.64 19.04
CA ILE A 251 -22.63 42.59 17.64
C ILE A 251 -23.65 41.78 16.82
N PHE A 252 -24.28 42.49 15.88
CA PHE A 252 -25.15 42.03 14.79
C PHE A 252 -26.66 41.86 15.05
N ARG A 253 -27.31 42.92 15.54
CA ARG A 253 -28.59 43.34 14.94
C ARG A 253 -28.35 44.55 14.03
N LYS A 254 -27.94 44.32 12.79
CA LYS A 254 -27.95 45.35 11.73
C LYS A 254 -28.77 44.88 10.53
N LYS A 255 -30.00 45.38 10.52
CA LYS A 255 -30.88 45.75 9.40
C LYS A 255 -30.57 45.10 8.04
N LEU A 256 -31.49 44.24 7.61
CA LEU A 256 -31.77 43.99 6.20
C LEU A 256 -32.20 45.33 5.56
N LYS A 257 -31.31 45.97 4.82
CA LYS A 257 -31.65 46.98 3.81
C LYS A 257 -31.39 46.34 2.44
N PRO A 258 -32.37 46.24 1.54
CA PRO A 258 -32.11 45.84 0.18
C PRO A 258 -31.44 47.02 -0.54
N ALA A 259 -30.15 46.92 -0.82
CA ALA A 259 -29.51 47.86 -1.73
C ALA A 259 -29.85 47.43 -3.16
N ARG A 260 -30.70 48.26 -3.80
CA ARG A 260 -30.95 48.35 -5.23
C ARG A 260 -29.63 48.45 -5.99
N THR A 261 -29.47 47.71 -7.08
CA THR A 261 -29.56 48.17 -8.48
C THR A 261 -29.06 47.07 -9.41
N HIS A 262 -29.80 46.87 -10.51
CA HIS A 262 -29.61 45.84 -11.51
C HIS A 262 -28.21 45.84 -12.13
N GLY A 263 -27.34 44.95 -11.66
CA GLY A 263 -26.35 44.30 -12.51
C GLY A 263 -26.92 42.93 -12.88
N SER A 264 -26.97 42.59 -14.17
CA SER A 264 -27.48 41.31 -14.67
C SER A 264 -26.88 40.15 -13.86
N THR A 265 -27.69 39.56 -12.97
CA THR A 265 -27.30 38.36 -12.24
C THR A 265 -27.31 37.23 -13.24
N LEU A 266 -26.12 36.73 -13.61
CA LEU A 266 -25.98 35.57 -14.47
C LEU A 266 -26.75 34.40 -13.86
N SER A 267 -27.74 33.89 -14.60
CA SER A 267 -28.43 32.66 -14.25
C SER A 267 -27.44 31.52 -14.29
N ILE A 268 -27.21 30.89 -13.14
CA ILE A 268 -26.41 29.66 -13.06
C ILE A 268 -27.14 28.60 -13.89
N PHE A 269 -26.44 28.04 -14.88
CA PHE A 269 -26.99 27.01 -15.75
C PHE A 269 -27.50 25.84 -14.91
N LYS A 270 -28.80 25.57 -15.01
CA LYS A 270 -29.47 24.49 -14.29
C LYS A 270 -29.84 23.44 -15.32
N ASP A 271 -29.04 22.39 -15.40
CA ASP A 271 -29.29 21.27 -16.31
C ASP A 271 -30.50 20.49 -15.80
N THR A 272 -31.69 20.92 -16.23
CA THR A 272 -32.95 20.26 -15.94
C THR A 272 -33.45 19.64 -17.24
N SER A 273 -32.59 18.84 -17.89
CA SER A 273 -32.96 18.02 -19.03
C SER A 273 -33.50 16.66 -18.54
N SER A 274 -34.68 16.71 -17.92
CA SER A 274 -35.55 15.54 -17.83
C SER A 274 -36.15 15.26 -19.21
N GLY A 275 -35.63 14.27 -19.93
CA GLY A 275 -36.30 13.74 -21.12
C GLY A 275 -35.36 13.20 -22.19
N SER A 276 -35.31 11.88 -22.28
CA SER A 276 -34.72 11.08 -23.36
C SER A 276 -35.02 11.64 -24.76
N VAL A 277 -34.00 12.11 -25.49
CA VAL A 277 -33.88 11.86 -26.94
C VAL A 277 -32.41 11.77 -27.34
N LEU A 278 -32.13 10.73 -28.10
CA LEU A 278 -30.88 10.34 -28.73
C LEU A 278 -30.25 11.48 -29.55
N GLY A 279 -28.98 11.75 -29.26
CA GLY A 279 -28.04 12.40 -30.18
C GLY A 279 -28.10 13.92 -30.23
N HIS A 280 -27.37 14.59 -29.35
CA HIS A 280 -26.50 15.72 -29.69
C HIS A 280 -25.32 15.71 -28.71
N HIS A 281 -24.14 15.48 -29.27
CA HIS A 281 -22.87 15.60 -28.59
C HIS A 281 -22.76 17.05 -28.12
N THR A 282 -22.77 17.30 -26.81
CA THR A 282 -22.39 18.61 -26.27
C THR A 282 -20.88 18.76 -26.52
N GLU A 283 -20.53 19.32 -27.67
CA GLU A 283 -19.20 19.86 -27.89
C GLU A 283 -18.96 20.93 -26.83
N MET A 284 -18.12 20.61 -25.85
CA MET A 284 -17.58 21.63 -24.96
C MET A 284 -16.87 22.66 -25.85
N PRO A 285 -17.13 23.97 -25.69
CA PRO A 285 -16.37 24.96 -26.43
C PRO A 285 -14.89 24.75 -26.07
N LYS A 286 -14.02 24.70 -27.08
CA LYS A 286 -12.56 24.78 -26.90
C LYS A 286 -12.22 26.11 -26.23
N VAL A 287 -12.37 26.15 -24.92
CA VAL A 287 -11.84 27.20 -24.08
C VAL A 287 -10.35 26.90 -23.96
N ASP A 288 -9.53 27.85 -24.38
CA ASP A 288 -8.10 27.89 -24.10
C ASP A 288 -7.92 28.05 -22.58
N VAL A 289 -8.14 26.96 -21.85
CA VAL A 289 -7.90 26.86 -20.41
C VAL A 289 -6.40 26.77 -20.28
N LYS A 290 -5.76 27.89 -19.93
CA LYS A 290 -4.40 27.87 -19.38
C LYS A 290 -4.35 26.73 -18.35
N PRO A 291 -3.62 25.63 -18.60
CA PRO A 291 -3.56 24.54 -17.65
C PRO A 291 -2.98 25.12 -16.38
N TRP A 292 -3.55 24.76 -15.22
CA TRP A 292 -2.87 25.01 -13.96
C TRP A 292 -1.48 24.35 -14.06
N HIS A 293 -0.45 25.17 -14.31
CA HIS A 293 0.91 24.69 -14.48
C HIS A 293 1.37 24.22 -13.09
N SER A 294 1.30 22.91 -12.87
CA SER A 294 1.56 22.19 -11.62
C SER A 294 0.44 22.25 -10.58
N LEU A 295 -0.34 21.17 -10.52
CA LEU A 295 -0.80 20.67 -9.23
C LEU A 295 0.44 20.06 -8.58
N GLY A 296 0.96 20.70 -7.54
CA GLY A 296 2.09 20.18 -6.77
C GLY A 296 1.92 18.71 -6.37
N ALA A 297 3.02 18.04 -6.07
CA ALA A 297 3.00 16.63 -5.69
C ALA A 297 1.99 16.39 -4.54
N ARG A 298 1.43 15.18 -4.42
CA ARG A 298 0.45 14.85 -3.37
C ARG A 298 0.93 15.23 -1.97
N ALA A 299 2.23 15.11 -1.73
CA ALA A 299 2.90 15.56 -0.50
C ALA A 299 2.78 17.07 -0.25
N GLU A 300 2.91 17.92 -1.27
CA GLU A 300 2.74 19.38 -1.13
C GLU A 300 1.28 19.78 -0.89
N ARG A 301 0.34 19.07 -1.54
CA ARG A 301 -1.11 19.31 -1.35
C ARG A 301 -1.59 18.88 0.03
N ASN A 302 -0.94 17.88 0.63
CA ASN A 302 -1.31 17.32 1.93
C ASN A 302 -0.36 17.74 3.07
N LYS A 303 0.57 18.67 2.83
CA LYS A 303 1.59 19.10 3.80
C LYS A 303 0.99 19.66 5.10
N GLU A 304 -0.22 20.20 5.05
CA GLU A 304 -0.94 20.74 6.21
C GLU A 304 -1.77 19.67 6.94
N ASN A 305 -2.05 18.54 6.28
CA ASN A 305 -2.80 17.41 6.86
C ASN A 305 -1.89 16.40 7.57
N ASN A 306 -0.60 16.37 7.24
CA ASN A 306 0.38 15.46 7.81
C ASN A 306 1.39 16.23 8.67
N ILE A 307 1.47 15.89 9.96
CA ILE A 307 2.52 16.41 10.84
C ILE A 307 3.87 15.83 10.39
N ILE A 308 4.84 16.71 10.14
CA ILE A 308 6.22 16.33 9.84
C ILE A 308 6.79 15.57 11.06
N PRO A 309 7.40 14.38 10.89
CA PRO A 309 7.96 13.63 12.00
C PRO A 309 8.97 14.46 12.79
N SER A 310 8.67 14.76 14.06
CA SER A 310 9.61 15.38 14.98
C SER A 310 10.49 14.30 15.62
N LYS A 311 11.76 14.62 15.91
CA LYS A 311 12.65 13.70 16.62
C LYS A 311 12.05 13.44 18.01
N TRP A 312 11.97 12.18 18.41
CA TRP A 312 11.41 11.79 19.72
C TRP A 312 12.06 12.54 20.90
N THR A 313 13.33 12.92 20.77
CA THR A 313 14.13 13.61 21.78
C THR A 313 13.94 15.13 21.86
N SER A 314 13.25 15.78 20.90
CA SER A 314 13.06 17.23 20.90
C SER A 314 11.87 17.73 21.72
N ASN A 315 10.93 16.85 22.10
CA ASN A 315 9.83 17.21 22.98
C ASN A 315 10.28 17.10 24.44
N LYS A 316 10.89 18.18 24.97
CA LYS A 316 11.17 18.29 26.40
C LYS A 316 9.90 18.70 27.14
N ILE A 317 9.42 17.85 28.05
CA ILE A 317 8.34 18.22 28.99
C ILE A 317 8.87 19.36 29.87
N PRO A 318 8.23 20.55 29.89
CA PRO A 318 8.66 21.62 30.78
C PRO A 318 8.44 21.18 32.23
N GLN A 319 9.52 20.91 32.95
CA GLN A 319 9.43 20.72 34.40
C GLN A 319 9.14 22.07 35.04
N ARG A 320 8.02 22.17 35.77
CA ARG A 320 7.66 23.38 36.54
C ARG A 320 8.80 23.68 37.53
N PRO A 321 9.23 24.94 37.68
CA PRO A 321 10.21 25.32 38.69
C PRO A 321 9.55 25.28 40.08
N GLY A 322 9.53 24.09 40.68
CA GLY A 322 9.29 23.92 42.11
C GLY A 322 10.62 24.02 42.89
N PRO A 323 10.59 24.28 44.21
CA PRO A 323 11.79 24.41 45.02
C PRO A 323 12.61 23.12 44.92
N ARG A 324 13.91 23.27 44.62
CA ARG A 324 14.85 22.16 44.46
C ARG A 324 14.92 21.35 45.74
N ILE A 325 14.33 20.16 45.74
CA ILE A 325 14.78 19.10 46.65
C ILE A 325 16.16 18.69 46.14
N VAL A 326 17.15 18.78 47.04
CA VAL A 326 18.54 18.42 46.81
C VAL A 326 18.60 17.03 46.14
N ARG A 327 19.17 16.97 44.94
CA ARG A 327 19.40 15.70 44.23
C ARG A 327 20.35 14.85 45.09
N PRO A 328 19.98 13.61 45.48
CA PRO A 328 20.94 12.74 46.13
C PRO A 328 22.10 12.44 45.15
N PRO A 329 23.31 12.16 45.66
CA PRO A 329 24.46 11.85 44.81
C PRO A 329 24.14 10.67 43.88
N PRO A 330 24.73 10.64 42.66
CA PRO A 330 24.48 9.55 41.74
C PRO A 330 24.89 8.23 42.40
N GLY A 331 23.94 7.29 42.51
CA GLY A 331 24.23 5.92 42.88
C GLY A 331 25.18 5.26 41.86
N PRO A 332 25.78 4.11 42.21
CA PRO A 332 26.80 3.47 41.38
C PRO A 332 26.29 3.27 39.94
N GLN A 333 27.11 3.73 39.00
CA GLN A 333 26.88 3.61 37.57
C GLN A 333 26.87 2.13 37.22
N ILE A 334 25.79 1.65 36.60
CA ILE A 334 25.69 0.27 36.10
C ILE A 334 26.84 0.08 35.11
N GLU A 335 27.74 -0.86 35.42
CA GLU A 335 28.82 -1.25 34.52
C GLU A 335 28.20 -2.03 33.36
N ILE A 336 28.20 -1.40 32.17
CA ILE A 336 27.79 -2.05 30.94
C ILE A 336 29.00 -2.85 30.47
N PHE A 337 28.97 -4.16 30.68
CA PHE A 337 29.97 -5.07 30.13
C PHE A 337 29.73 -5.19 28.63
N VAL A 338 30.74 -4.82 27.84
CA VAL A 338 30.77 -5.00 26.39
C VAL A 338 31.67 -6.20 26.13
N ASP A 339 31.10 -7.30 25.64
CA ASP A 339 31.87 -8.48 25.22
C ASP A 339 32.71 -8.12 23.98
N GLU A 340 34.02 -8.42 24.01
CA GLU A 340 35.01 -8.05 22.97
C GLU A 340 34.71 -8.65 21.58
N GLU A 341 33.81 -9.63 21.48
CA GLU A 341 33.44 -10.31 20.23
C GLU A 341 32.57 -9.45 19.27
N CYS A 342 32.07 -8.29 19.73
CA CYS A 342 31.17 -7.43 18.94
C CYS A 342 31.89 -6.29 18.16
N SER A 343 33.22 -6.28 18.14
CA SER A 343 34.04 -5.18 17.58
C SER A 343 34.30 -5.25 16.07
N GLU A 344 34.06 -6.41 15.43
CA GLU A 344 34.67 -6.68 14.11
C GLU A 344 33.77 -6.40 12.88
N GLN A 345 32.53 -5.94 13.04
CA GLN A 345 31.58 -5.88 11.92
C GLN A 345 31.38 -4.51 11.23
N ASN A 346 32.24 -3.52 11.44
CA ASN A 346 32.06 -2.20 10.83
C ASN A 346 33.31 -1.65 10.12
N LYS A 347 33.80 -2.30 9.05
CA LYS A 347 34.61 -1.64 7.99
C LYS A 347 34.47 -2.32 6.62
N ALA A 348 33.87 -1.62 5.66
CA ALA A 348 34.16 -1.62 4.21
C ALA A 348 33.12 -0.69 3.54
N GLU A 349 33.42 0.60 3.41
CA GLU A 349 34.07 1.24 2.25
C GLU A 349 33.15 1.44 1.02
N ASN A 350 33.15 2.70 0.61
CA ASN A 350 32.29 3.39 -0.32
C ASN A 350 33.17 3.74 -1.52
N ASP A 351 32.81 3.33 -2.73
CA ASP A 351 33.44 3.85 -3.94
C ASP A 351 32.43 3.99 -5.09
N GLY A 352 32.61 5.07 -5.86
CA GLY A 352 31.63 5.65 -6.76
C GLY A 352 31.74 5.26 -8.23
N ASP A 353 30.70 5.69 -8.95
CA ASP A 353 30.53 5.87 -10.39
C ASP A 353 30.42 4.67 -11.34
N LYS A 354 29.21 4.50 -11.91
CA LYS A 354 28.92 4.84 -13.32
C LYS A 354 27.42 4.72 -13.62
N THR A 355 26.94 5.68 -14.41
CA THR A 355 25.58 5.81 -14.94
C THR A 355 25.24 4.70 -15.95
N SER A 356 24.24 3.87 -15.64
CA SER A 356 23.46 3.12 -16.62
C SER A 356 22.08 2.79 -16.05
N ALA A 357 21.06 2.88 -16.89
CA ALA A 357 19.66 2.79 -16.51
C ALA A 357 19.34 1.38 -15.98
N LEU A 358 19.17 1.24 -14.65
CA LEU A 358 18.33 0.26 -13.94
C LEU A 358 18.64 0.39 -12.42
N GLN A 359 17.78 1.10 -11.68
CA GLN A 359 18.00 1.50 -10.28
C GLN A 359 18.01 0.35 -9.23
N LEU A 360 17.99 -0.91 -9.65
CA LEU A 360 17.98 -2.07 -8.73
C LEU A 360 19.35 -2.74 -8.53
N ARG A 361 20.39 -2.31 -9.26
CA ARG A 361 21.71 -2.96 -9.19
C ARG A 361 22.44 -2.79 -7.85
N ARG A 362 22.05 -1.83 -6.98
CA ARG A 362 22.86 -1.52 -5.78
C ARG A 362 22.15 -0.75 -4.65
N GLY A 363 20.82 -0.77 -4.59
CA GLY A 363 20.10 -0.06 -3.52
C GLY A 363 20.25 -0.79 -2.18
N ASP A 364 20.75 -0.10 -1.15
CA ASP A 364 20.62 -0.53 0.24
C ASP A 364 19.13 -0.86 0.51
N GLY A 365 18.81 -1.78 1.43
CA GLY A 365 17.42 -2.18 1.72
C GLY A 365 16.51 -0.98 2.03
N ARG A 366 17.10 0.13 2.48
CA ARG A 366 16.44 1.42 2.70
C ARG A 366 16.01 2.13 1.41
N ASP A 367 16.76 2.03 0.33
CA ASP A 367 16.43 2.69 -0.95
C ASP A 367 15.31 1.94 -1.67
N ILE A 368 15.35 0.60 -1.64
CA ILE A 368 14.27 -0.24 -2.18
C ILE A 368 12.96 0.01 -1.44
N LYS A 369 13.03 0.21 -0.12
CA LYS A 369 11.86 0.55 0.69
C LYS A 369 11.26 1.90 0.27
N LYS A 370 12.08 2.95 0.18
CA LYS A 370 11.64 4.28 -0.25
C LYS A 370 11.02 4.26 -1.65
N GLU A 371 11.66 3.58 -2.60
CA GLU A 371 11.12 3.49 -3.97
C GLU A 371 9.80 2.71 -3.97
N THR A 372 9.67 1.65 -3.18
CA THR A 372 8.41 0.94 -3.03
C THR A 372 7.30 1.85 -2.50
N GLU A 373 7.56 2.65 -1.47
CA GLU A 373 6.60 3.62 -0.94
C GLU A 373 6.16 4.64 -2.00
N LEU A 374 7.12 5.22 -2.74
CA LEU A 374 6.84 6.17 -3.82
C LEU A 374 5.97 5.56 -4.93
N LEU A 375 6.24 4.31 -5.32
CA LEU A 375 5.46 3.61 -6.32
C LEU A 375 4.05 3.25 -5.82
N ARG A 376 3.88 2.99 -4.51
CA ARG A 376 2.55 2.74 -3.94
C ARG A 376 1.71 4.01 -3.96
N GLU A 377 2.30 5.18 -3.74
CA GLU A 377 1.58 6.46 -3.83
C GLU A 377 1.33 6.91 -5.27
N ASN A 378 2.30 6.70 -6.17
CA ASN A 378 2.20 7.07 -7.57
C ASN A 378 2.69 5.91 -8.48
N PRO A 379 1.78 4.99 -8.86
CA PRO A 379 2.14 3.79 -9.62
C PRO A 379 2.73 4.05 -11.01
N LEU A 380 2.44 5.20 -11.61
CA LEU A 380 2.89 5.52 -12.96
C LEU A 380 4.01 6.57 -12.98
N ARG A 381 4.66 6.82 -11.84
CA ARG A 381 5.71 7.85 -11.68
C ARG A 381 6.84 7.73 -12.71
N ASN A 382 7.24 6.51 -13.05
CA ASN A 382 8.39 6.24 -13.92
C ASN A 382 7.98 6.06 -15.40
N PHE A 383 6.69 6.22 -15.74
CA PHE A 383 6.20 6.12 -17.11
C PHE A 383 6.32 7.46 -17.86
N PRO A 384 6.53 7.44 -19.19
CA PRO A 384 6.60 8.67 -19.97
C PRO A 384 5.25 9.41 -19.93
N THR A 385 5.30 10.74 -19.86
CA THR A 385 4.09 11.58 -19.76
C THR A 385 3.12 11.43 -20.93
N SER A 386 3.60 10.95 -22.09
CA SER A 386 2.81 10.67 -23.27
C SER A 386 1.91 9.43 -23.15
N SER A 387 2.22 8.48 -22.25
CA SER A 387 1.46 7.23 -22.09
C SER A 387 0.44 7.29 -20.96
N LEU A 388 0.44 8.36 -20.17
CA LEU A 388 -0.51 8.55 -19.08
C LEU A 388 -1.92 8.88 -19.62
N PRO A 389 -2.99 8.36 -18.98
CA PRO A 389 -4.35 8.73 -19.32
C PRO A 389 -4.52 10.26 -19.16
N ARG A 390 -4.97 10.94 -20.22
CA ARG A 390 -5.23 12.39 -20.23
C ARG A 390 -6.56 12.74 -19.59
#